data_AF-A0A9P6S2V5-F1
#
_entry.id   AF-A0A9P6S2V5-F1
#
_cell.length_a   1.000
_cell.length_b   1.000
_cell.length_c   1.000
_cell.angle_alpha   90.00
_cell.angle_beta   90.00
_cell.angle_gamma   90.00
#
_symmetry.space_group_name_H-M   'P 1'
#
loop_
_entity.id
_entity.type
_entity.pdbx_description
1 polymer ?
#
loop_
_entity_poly.entity_id
_entity_poly.type
_entity_poly.pdbx_seq_one_letter_code
_entity_poly.pdbx_strand_id
1 'polypeptide(L)'
;VTGEYDDQWDEMSAQCVHTPAKGSYQPAAVGFGGYQRDKLGWIPKNRIMTIGFDGRSSRSVALAPLSDPTKPGLLYVRVPFDPADPFHYYTVEYRTRIQWDAGIPQDTVLIHEVHDSKSFLLRTKGGNRDPVQSLTANGVHIQITYAGRNSASVSITTDITGRCLQGYVWRQARPSDHVCVASATRVQARDDNAHAAERRQGSGPYGPDTCKQGYVWREAWPGDHVCVTPATRSKTASDNALAAKRVNPARMVYGPNTCKQGYVWREADRADYVCVTSATRAQAKYDNAHAAERRQGGGPYGPDTCKQGYVWREAWPGDHVCVTPTVRTRTIYDNTQVIQRLERP
;
A
#
# COMPACT_ATOMS: atom_id res chain seq x y z
N VAL A 1 -25.99 -19.61 -4.89
CA VAL A 1 -24.70 -20.13 -4.39
C VAL A 1 -23.86 -18.90 -4.10
N THR A 2 -23.46 -18.66 -2.86
CA THR A 2 -22.57 -17.54 -2.52
C THR A 2 -21.21 -17.79 -3.17
N GLY A 3 -20.69 -16.81 -3.91
CA GLY A 3 -19.35 -16.92 -4.50
C GLY A 3 -18.26 -17.02 -3.43
N GLU A 4 -17.03 -17.35 -3.82
CA GLU A 4 -15.90 -17.59 -2.88
C GLU A 4 -15.69 -16.44 -1.86
N TYR A 5 -16.08 -15.21 -2.23
CA TYR A 5 -16.08 -14.02 -1.36
C TYR A 5 -17.31 -13.11 -1.57
N ASP A 6 -18.40 -13.64 -2.13
CA ASP A 6 -19.72 -12.98 -2.23
C ASP A 6 -19.68 -11.55 -2.83
N ASP A 7 -18.87 -11.34 -3.87
CA ASP A 7 -18.75 -10.07 -4.59
C ASP A 7 -19.41 -10.16 -5.97
N GLN A 8 -20.47 -9.38 -6.18
CA GLN A 8 -21.23 -9.41 -7.44
C GLN A 8 -20.64 -8.49 -8.51
N TRP A 9 -19.60 -7.70 -8.18
CA TRP A 9 -18.91 -6.78 -9.09
C TRP A 9 -17.54 -7.32 -9.55
N ASP A 10 -17.20 -8.55 -9.16
CA ASP A 10 -15.95 -9.20 -9.54
C ASP A 10 -16.18 -10.63 -10.03
N GLU A 11 -15.81 -10.89 -11.29
CA GLU A 11 -15.95 -12.21 -11.93
C GLU A 11 -15.23 -13.33 -11.17
N MET A 12 -14.19 -12.98 -10.42
CA MET A 12 -13.43 -13.96 -9.65
C MET A 12 -14.20 -14.49 -8.41
N SER A 13 -15.39 -13.95 -8.09
CA SER A 13 -16.30 -14.45 -7.04
C SER A 13 -17.25 -15.56 -7.56
N ALA A 14 -16.67 -16.57 -8.22
CA ALA A 14 -17.32 -17.82 -8.62
C ALA A 14 -18.69 -17.65 -9.33
N GLN A 15 -18.77 -16.74 -10.31
CA GLN A 15 -19.89 -16.55 -11.24
C GLN A 15 -21.25 -16.15 -10.64
N CYS A 16 -21.35 -15.87 -9.33
CA CYS A 16 -22.54 -15.24 -8.75
C CYS A 16 -22.43 -13.71 -8.90
N VAL A 17 -22.37 -13.25 -10.14
CA VAL A 17 -22.06 -11.84 -10.46
C VAL A 17 -23.21 -11.14 -11.18
N HIS A 18 -23.15 -9.82 -11.20
CA HIS A 18 -24.00 -9.05 -12.08
C HIS A 18 -23.69 -9.39 -13.54
N THR A 19 -24.73 -9.48 -14.35
CA THR A 19 -24.60 -9.77 -15.78
C THR A 19 -25.63 -8.93 -16.54
N PRO A 20 -25.33 -8.46 -17.76
CA PRO A 20 -26.33 -7.80 -18.58
C PRO A 20 -27.48 -8.78 -18.91
N ALA A 21 -28.65 -8.24 -19.25
CA ALA A 21 -29.82 -9.04 -19.60
C ALA A 21 -29.51 -10.01 -20.76
N LYS A 22 -30.11 -11.21 -20.70
CA LYS A 22 -29.83 -12.36 -21.59
C LYS A 22 -29.82 -11.99 -23.08
N GLY A 23 -28.68 -12.24 -23.74
CA GLY A 23 -28.60 -12.45 -25.19
C GLY A 23 -28.73 -13.93 -25.56
N SER A 24 -28.36 -14.31 -26.79
CA SER A 24 -28.44 -15.70 -27.29
C SER A 24 -27.47 -16.70 -26.64
N TYR A 25 -26.60 -16.24 -25.73
CA TYR A 25 -25.59 -17.03 -25.02
C TYR A 25 -25.69 -16.80 -23.51
N GLN A 26 -24.88 -17.52 -22.71
CA GLN A 26 -24.77 -17.23 -21.28
C GLN A 26 -24.38 -15.76 -21.05
N PRO A 27 -24.93 -15.09 -20.03
CA PRO A 27 -24.67 -13.67 -19.80
C PRO A 27 -23.17 -13.39 -19.61
N ALA A 28 -22.66 -12.34 -20.24
CA ALA A 28 -21.29 -11.89 -20.02
C ALA A 28 -21.11 -11.41 -18.57
N ALA A 29 -20.01 -11.80 -17.94
CA ALA A 29 -19.70 -11.36 -16.60
C ALA A 29 -19.25 -9.90 -16.52
N VAL A 30 -19.34 -9.33 -15.32
CA VAL A 30 -18.62 -8.10 -14.93
C VAL A 30 -17.10 -8.27 -15.11
N GLY A 31 -16.39 -7.14 -15.22
CA GLY A 31 -14.93 -7.17 -15.23
C GLY A 31 -14.33 -7.53 -13.87
N PHE A 32 -13.03 -7.83 -13.86
CA PHE A 32 -12.28 -8.03 -12.61
C PHE A 32 -12.29 -6.80 -11.71
N GLY A 33 -12.40 -7.04 -10.41
CA GLY A 33 -12.18 -6.07 -9.35
C GLY A 33 -10.75 -5.49 -9.37
N GLY A 34 -10.59 -4.34 -8.73
CA GLY A 34 -9.34 -3.59 -8.67
C GLY A 34 -8.21 -4.36 -8.00
N TYR A 35 -8.50 -5.18 -6.99
CA TYR A 35 -7.50 -6.02 -6.33
C TYR A 35 -6.89 -7.05 -7.31
N GLN A 36 -7.74 -7.70 -8.10
CA GLN A 36 -7.36 -8.71 -9.08
C GLN A 36 -6.60 -8.07 -10.24
N ARG A 37 -7.07 -6.91 -10.73
CA ARG A 37 -6.35 -6.13 -11.76
C ARG A 37 -5.00 -5.63 -11.26
N ASP A 38 -4.91 -5.18 -10.01
CA ASP A 38 -3.66 -4.82 -9.36
C ASP A 38 -2.73 -6.05 -9.29
N LYS A 39 -3.21 -7.19 -8.78
CA LYS A 39 -2.46 -8.45 -8.73
C LYS A 39 -1.93 -8.91 -10.09
N LEU A 40 -2.68 -8.69 -11.16
CA LEU A 40 -2.27 -9.03 -12.54
C LEU A 40 -1.36 -7.98 -13.19
N GLY A 41 -1.10 -6.85 -12.52
CA GLY A 41 -0.33 -5.73 -13.06
C GLY A 41 -1.07 -4.92 -14.12
N TRP A 42 -2.40 -5.01 -14.17
CA TRP A 42 -3.24 -4.35 -15.18
C TRP A 42 -3.62 -2.91 -14.84
N ILE A 43 -3.26 -2.44 -13.64
CA ILE A 43 -3.41 -1.04 -13.25
C ILE A 43 -2.01 -0.41 -13.22
N PRO A 44 -1.72 0.61 -14.03
CA PRO A 44 -0.43 1.29 -13.95
C PRO A 44 -0.21 1.89 -12.55
N LYS A 45 1.01 1.80 -12.00
CA LYS A 45 1.35 2.22 -10.63
C LYS A 45 0.96 3.65 -10.31
N ASN A 46 1.12 4.55 -11.28
CA ASN A 46 0.77 5.96 -11.14
C ASN A 46 -0.76 6.23 -11.11
N ARG A 47 -1.57 5.19 -11.31
CA ARG A 47 -3.05 5.20 -11.21
C ARG A 47 -3.52 4.57 -9.90
N ILE A 48 -2.61 4.10 -9.04
CA ILE A 48 -2.87 3.58 -7.70
C ILE A 48 -2.38 4.59 -6.66
N MET A 49 -3.19 4.83 -5.63
CA MET A 49 -2.77 5.63 -4.47
C MET A 49 -2.81 4.80 -3.19
N THR A 50 -1.75 4.87 -2.39
CA THR A 50 -1.75 4.35 -1.01
C THR A 50 -1.95 5.51 -0.04
N ILE A 51 -3.04 5.51 0.72
CA ILE A 51 -3.35 6.56 1.70
C ILE A 51 -2.34 6.54 2.84
N GLY A 52 -1.89 7.71 3.31
CA GLY A 52 -0.94 7.86 4.41
C GLY A 52 0.53 7.66 4.04
N PHE A 53 0.84 7.15 2.84
CA PHE A 53 2.22 6.90 2.39
C PHE A 53 3.12 8.15 2.49
N ASP A 54 2.59 9.30 2.11
CA ASP A 54 3.26 10.61 2.16
C ASP A 54 3.21 11.29 3.54
N GLY A 55 2.65 10.62 4.55
CA GLY A 55 2.49 11.14 5.91
C GLY A 55 1.22 11.96 6.14
N ARG A 56 0.36 12.16 5.13
CA ARG A 56 -0.91 12.87 5.32
C ARG A 56 -2.00 11.93 5.83
N SER A 57 -2.64 12.30 6.93
CA SER A 57 -3.72 11.54 7.57
C SER A 57 -5.12 11.81 7.00
N SER A 58 -5.25 12.75 6.05
CA SER A 58 -6.54 13.11 5.43
C SER A 58 -6.37 13.47 3.96
N ARG A 59 -7.27 12.98 3.11
CA ARG A 59 -7.30 13.18 1.65
C ARG A 59 -8.75 13.19 1.13
N SER A 60 -9.03 14.09 0.18
CA SER A 60 -10.12 13.91 -0.78
C SER A 60 -9.52 13.34 -2.06
N VAL A 61 -10.09 12.24 -2.56
CA VAL A 61 -9.54 11.45 -3.67
C VAL A 61 -10.57 11.38 -4.78
N ALA A 62 -10.17 11.79 -6.00
CA ALA A 62 -10.96 11.62 -7.21
C ALA A 62 -10.59 10.32 -7.92
N LEU A 63 -11.60 9.53 -8.26
CA LEU A 63 -11.51 8.25 -8.93
C LEU A 63 -12.05 8.36 -10.36
N ALA A 64 -11.28 7.83 -11.31
CA ALA A 64 -11.73 7.49 -12.64
C ALA A 64 -12.39 6.10 -12.62
N PRO A 65 -13.32 5.80 -13.53
CA PRO A 65 -13.96 4.50 -13.60
C PRO A 65 -12.93 3.41 -13.92
N LEU A 66 -12.85 2.37 -13.09
CA LEU A 66 -12.07 1.17 -13.37
C LEU A 66 -12.56 0.46 -14.65
N SER A 67 -13.85 0.61 -14.95
CA SER A 67 -14.53 0.13 -16.16
C SER A 67 -14.07 0.86 -17.45
N ASP A 68 -13.44 2.04 -17.34
CA ASP A 68 -12.89 2.81 -18.47
C ASP A 68 -11.52 3.42 -18.12
N PRO A 69 -10.44 2.62 -18.20
CA PRO A 69 -9.10 3.06 -17.84
C PRO A 69 -8.53 4.15 -18.77
N THR A 70 -9.19 4.46 -19.89
CA THR A 70 -8.80 5.54 -20.81
C THR A 70 -9.00 6.92 -20.18
N LYS A 71 -9.90 7.04 -19.19
CA LYS A 71 -10.10 8.28 -18.44
C LYS A 71 -8.88 8.58 -17.56
N PRO A 72 -8.44 9.84 -17.43
CA PRO A 72 -7.35 10.22 -16.55
C PRO A 72 -7.81 10.22 -15.07
N GLY A 73 -6.88 10.06 -14.12
CA GLY A 73 -7.17 10.09 -12.67
C GLY A 73 -6.91 8.76 -11.98
N LEU A 74 -7.09 8.61 -10.67
CA LEU A 74 -6.77 7.33 -10.00
C LEU A 74 -7.81 6.27 -10.35
N LEU A 75 -7.39 5.03 -10.60
CA LEU A 75 -8.32 3.90 -10.83
C LEU A 75 -8.57 3.12 -9.54
N TYR A 76 -7.65 3.22 -8.59
CA TYR A 76 -7.63 2.35 -7.44
C TYR A 76 -6.93 3.01 -6.25
N VAL A 77 -7.46 2.79 -5.06
CA VAL A 77 -6.90 3.32 -3.81
C VAL A 77 -6.72 2.16 -2.83
N ARG A 78 -5.57 2.11 -2.18
CA ARG A 78 -5.30 1.24 -1.03
C ARG A 78 -5.30 2.09 0.23
N VAL A 79 -5.96 1.61 1.27
CA VAL A 79 -6.10 2.29 2.56
C VAL A 79 -5.58 1.37 3.66
N PRO A 80 -4.27 1.45 3.96
CA PRO A 80 -3.66 0.69 5.04
C PRO A 80 -4.30 1.00 6.39
N PHE A 81 -4.52 -0.03 7.20
CA PHE A 81 -4.96 0.13 8.58
C PHE A 81 -4.26 -0.82 9.56
N ASP A 82 -3.76 -1.96 9.09
CA ASP A 82 -3.10 -2.96 9.92
C ASP A 82 -1.57 -2.79 9.90
N PRO A 83 -0.94 -2.38 11.02
CA PRO A 83 0.51 -2.29 11.10
C PRO A 83 1.21 -3.65 11.15
N ALA A 84 0.51 -4.72 11.55
CA ALA A 84 1.06 -6.05 11.70
C ALA A 84 1.03 -6.84 10.39
N ASP A 85 0.10 -6.50 9.48
CA ASP A 85 -0.01 -7.11 8.16
C ASP A 85 -0.17 -6.08 7.03
N PRO A 86 0.87 -5.81 6.22
CA PRO A 86 0.76 -4.89 5.09
C PRO A 86 -0.12 -5.40 3.94
N PHE A 87 -0.61 -6.65 4.01
CA PHE A 87 -1.57 -7.24 3.08
C PHE A 87 -3.01 -7.23 3.60
N HIS A 88 -3.22 -6.62 4.77
CA HIS A 88 -4.54 -6.41 5.37
C HIS A 88 -4.90 -4.92 5.31
N TYR A 89 -5.74 -4.56 4.33
CA TYR A 89 -6.06 -3.15 4.03
C TYR A 89 -7.41 -3.01 3.35
N TYR A 90 -7.99 -1.81 3.39
CA TYR A 90 -9.17 -1.52 2.58
C TYR A 90 -8.79 -1.05 1.19
N THR A 91 -9.70 -1.20 0.24
CA THR A 91 -9.54 -0.70 -1.13
C THR A 91 -10.75 0.12 -1.53
N VAL A 92 -10.55 1.07 -2.45
CA VAL A 92 -11.64 1.86 -3.02
C VAL A 92 -11.48 1.92 -4.53
N GLU A 93 -12.56 1.60 -5.24
CA GLU A 93 -12.65 1.67 -6.70
C GLU A 93 -13.98 2.25 -7.16
N TYR A 94 -14.02 2.77 -8.38
CA TYR A 94 -15.24 3.27 -9.00
C TYR A 94 -15.61 2.43 -10.22
N ARG A 95 -16.85 1.92 -10.27
CA ARG A 95 -17.38 1.09 -11.37
C ARG A 95 -18.55 1.80 -12.03
N THR A 96 -18.63 1.75 -13.36
CA THR A 96 -19.72 2.35 -14.14
C THR A 96 -20.37 1.34 -15.05
N ARG A 97 -21.63 1.57 -15.41
CA ARG A 97 -22.47 0.68 -16.24
C ARG A 97 -22.09 0.71 -17.72
N ILE A 98 -20.86 0.30 -18.03
CA ILE A 98 -20.32 0.29 -19.39
C ILE A 98 -19.49 -0.96 -19.62
N GLN A 99 -19.31 -1.33 -20.89
CA GLN A 99 -18.47 -2.46 -21.29
C GLN A 99 -18.86 -3.74 -20.54
N TRP A 100 -17.88 -4.45 -19.97
CA TRP A 100 -18.08 -5.64 -19.14
C TRP A 100 -19.01 -5.40 -17.95
N ASP A 101 -19.06 -4.16 -17.43
CA ASP A 101 -19.86 -3.80 -16.27
C ASP A 101 -21.26 -3.28 -16.62
N ALA A 102 -21.71 -3.38 -17.88
CA ALA A 102 -23.03 -2.91 -18.30
C ALA A 102 -24.20 -3.53 -17.50
N GLY A 103 -23.98 -4.71 -16.91
CA GLY A 103 -24.95 -5.45 -16.09
C GLY A 103 -25.08 -4.99 -14.63
N ILE A 104 -24.19 -4.15 -14.11
CA ILE A 104 -24.30 -3.69 -12.71
C ILE A 104 -25.53 -2.79 -12.52
N PRO A 105 -26.15 -2.73 -11.32
CA PRO A 105 -27.41 -2.02 -11.12
C PRO A 105 -27.31 -0.51 -11.36
N GLN A 106 -26.19 0.09 -10.95
CA GLN A 106 -25.91 1.53 -11.01
C GLN A 106 -24.40 1.76 -10.97
N ASP A 107 -23.98 2.94 -11.44
CA ASP A 107 -22.63 3.42 -11.20
C ASP A 107 -22.39 3.50 -9.68
N THR A 108 -21.26 2.97 -9.21
CA THR A 108 -21.05 2.83 -7.77
C THR A 108 -19.58 2.82 -7.38
N VAL A 109 -19.29 3.37 -6.20
CA VAL A 109 -17.99 3.24 -5.55
C VAL A 109 -18.04 2.04 -4.63
N LEU A 110 -17.07 1.15 -4.77
CA LEU A 110 -16.97 -0.07 -3.98
C LEU A 110 -15.83 0.06 -2.98
N ILE A 111 -16.08 -0.38 -1.74
CA ILE A 111 -15.08 -0.48 -0.69
C ILE A 111 -14.91 -1.96 -0.37
N HIS A 112 -13.69 -2.47 -0.48
CA HIS A 112 -13.38 -3.86 -0.12
C HIS A 112 -12.43 -3.90 1.06
N GLU A 113 -12.48 -4.99 1.82
CA GLU A 113 -11.42 -5.38 2.75
C GLU A 113 -10.61 -6.49 2.10
N VAL A 114 -9.29 -6.30 2.05
CA VAL A 114 -8.34 -7.28 1.53
C VAL A 114 -7.67 -7.96 2.70
N HIS A 115 -7.73 -9.29 2.75
CA HIS A 115 -6.95 -10.15 3.63
C HIS A 115 -6.83 -11.54 3.00
N ASP A 116 -5.84 -12.34 3.42
CA ASP A 116 -5.62 -13.70 2.93
C ASP A 116 -5.56 -13.81 1.40
N SER A 117 -4.99 -12.79 0.75
CA SER A 117 -4.91 -12.66 -0.72
C SER A 117 -6.26 -12.66 -1.45
N LYS A 118 -7.33 -12.24 -0.77
CA LYS A 118 -8.70 -12.12 -1.29
C LYS A 118 -9.25 -10.72 -1.01
N SER A 119 -10.26 -10.30 -1.79
CA SER A 119 -10.91 -9.00 -1.70
C SER A 119 -12.40 -9.20 -1.42
N PHE A 120 -12.87 -8.75 -0.26
CA PHE A 120 -14.25 -8.93 0.20
C PHE A 120 -15.01 -7.61 0.14
N LEU A 121 -16.12 -7.56 -0.59
CA LEU A 121 -16.93 -6.35 -0.70
C LEU A 121 -17.60 -6.03 0.64
N LEU A 122 -17.42 -4.79 1.12
CA LEU A 122 -18.09 -4.31 2.32
C LEU A 122 -19.53 -3.91 2.00
N ARG A 123 -20.48 -4.54 2.69
CA ARG A 123 -21.92 -4.38 2.47
C ARG A 123 -22.65 -3.99 3.76
N THR A 124 -23.81 -3.38 3.62
CA THR A 124 -24.70 -3.10 4.75
C THR A 124 -25.16 -4.40 5.43
N LYS A 125 -25.33 -4.36 6.76
CA LYS A 125 -25.88 -5.50 7.52
C LYS A 125 -27.41 -5.47 7.39
N GLY A 126 -27.98 -6.49 6.74
CA GLY A 126 -29.43 -6.58 6.49
C GLY A 126 -29.89 -5.90 5.19
N GLY A 127 -31.19 -6.00 4.89
CA GLY A 127 -31.75 -5.48 3.63
C GLY A 127 -31.16 -6.16 2.39
N ASN A 128 -31.00 -5.39 1.31
CA ASN A 128 -30.47 -5.89 0.03
C ASN A 128 -28.95 -6.15 0.03
N ARG A 129 -28.25 -5.92 1.16
CA ARG A 129 -26.79 -6.02 1.29
C ARG A 129 -26.07 -5.17 0.24
N ASP A 130 -26.50 -3.92 0.12
CA ASP A 130 -25.92 -2.94 -0.79
C ASP A 130 -24.48 -2.59 -0.38
N PRO A 131 -23.61 -2.20 -1.35
CA PRO A 131 -22.27 -1.69 -1.04
C PRO A 131 -22.34 -0.51 -0.06
N VAL A 132 -21.49 -0.54 0.97
CA VAL A 132 -21.47 0.53 1.98
C VAL A 132 -21.11 1.88 1.36
N GLN A 133 -21.80 2.94 1.78
CA GLN A 133 -21.50 4.31 1.33
C GLN A 133 -20.47 5.02 2.21
N SER A 134 -20.14 4.42 3.36
CA SER A 134 -19.13 4.89 4.30
C SER A 134 -18.58 3.75 5.16
N LEU A 135 -17.42 3.98 5.75
CA LEU A 135 -16.73 3.06 6.66
C LEU A 135 -16.09 3.86 7.79
N THR A 136 -16.31 3.45 9.03
CA THR A 136 -15.59 3.93 10.22
C THR A 136 -15.12 2.73 11.01
N ALA A 137 -13.89 2.28 10.74
CA ALA A 137 -13.32 1.09 11.35
C ALA A 137 -11.79 1.15 11.33
N ASN A 138 -11.14 0.46 12.26
CA ASN A 138 -9.68 0.27 12.29
C ASN A 138 -8.86 1.57 12.24
N GLY A 139 -9.41 2.71 12.71
CA GLY A 139 -8.76 4.02 12.65
C GLY A 139 -8.84 4.71 11.29
N VAL A 140 -9.67 4.19 10.39
CA VAL A 140 -9.96 4.74 9.06
C VAL A 140 -11.40 5.23 9.00
N HIS A 141 -11.60 6.38 8.35
CA HIS A 141 -12.92 6.86 7.95
C HIS A 141 -12.95 7.08 6.44
N ILE A 142 -13.79 6.34 5.71
CA ILE A 142 -14.04 6.53 4.28
C ILE A 142 -15.47 7.01 4.09
N GLN A 143 -15.65 8.09 3.34
CA GLN A 143 -16.97 8.61 2.98
C GLN A 143 -17.02 8.88 1.49
N ILE A 144 -17.97 8.26 0.79
CA ILE A 144 -18.26 8.62 -0.59
C ILE A 144 -18.96 9.99 -0.58
N THR A 145 -18.37 10.95 -1.28
CA THR A 145 -18.87 12.34 -1.33
C THR A 145 -19.52 12.68 -2.66
N TYR A 146 -19.16 11.97 -3.73
CA TYR A 146 -19.73 12.14 -5.06
C TYR A 146 -19.56 10.87 -5.89
N ALA A 147 -20.57 10.52 -6.69
CA ALA A 147 -20.47 9.51 -7.74
C ALA A 147 -21.30 9.99 -8.94
N GLY A 148 -20.65 10.17 -10.08
CA GLY A 148 -21.30 10.58 -11.32
C GLY A 148 -20.64 9.94 -12.53
N ARG A 149 -21.25 10.08 -13.71
CA ARG A 149 -20.96 9.25 -14.89
C ARG A 149 -19.49 9.01 -15.24
N ASN A 150 -18.61 10.00 -15.05
CA ASN A 150 -17.20 9.93 -15.45
C ASN A 150 -16.21 9.92 -14.29
N SER A 151 -16.66 10.13 -13.05
CA SER A 151 -15.78 10.18 -11.89
C SER A 151 -16.55 10.03 -10.59
N ALA A 152 -15.82 9.63 -9.54
CA ALA A 152 -16.30 9.66 -8.18
C ALA A 152 -15.29 10.36 -7.27
N SER A 153 -15.75 10.80 -6.11
CA SER A 153 -14.90 11.38 -5.07
C SER A 153 -15.17 10.74 -3.72
N VAL A 154 -14.10 10.48 -2.98
CA VAL A 154 -14.14 9.93 -1.62
C VAL A 154 -13.29 10.77 -0.68
N SER A 155 -13.78 11.00 0.53
CA SER A 155 -13.00 11.57 1.64
C SER A 155 -12.48 10.43 2.51
N ILE A 156 -11.17 10.41 2.77
CA ILE A 156 -10.51 9.37 3.55
C ILE A 156 -9.66 10.02 4.63
N THR A 157 -9.87 9.61 5.89
CA THR A 157 -8.95 9.88 7.00
C THR A 157 -8.39 8.57 7.56
N THR A 158 -7.18 8.63 8.11
CA THR A 158 -6.50 7.46 8.70
C THR A 158 -5.54 7.89 9.81
N ASP A 159 -5.43 7.08 10.86
CA ASP A 159 -4.43 7.22 11.92
C ASP A 159 -3.13 6.45 11.64
N ILE A 160 -3.06 5.70 10.53
CA ILE A 160 -1.93 4.81 10.19
C ILE A 160 -0.60 5.57 10.15
N THR A 161 -0.61 6.86 9.82
CA THR A 161 0.59 7.69 9.75
C THR A 161 1.29 7.87 11.10
N GLY A 162 0.55 7.77 12.20
CA GLY A 162 1.05 7.84 13.57
C GLY A 162 1.18 6.49 14.28
N ARG A 163 0.73 5.40 13.65
CA ARG A 163 0.88 4.04 14.21
C ARG A 163 2.34 3.59 14.15
N CYS A 164 2.72 2.76 15.11
CA CYS A 164 4.04 2.14 15.12
C CYS A 164 4.17 1.09 14.02
N LEU A 165 5.37 0.99 13.45
CA LEU A 165 5.73 -0.15 12.59
C LEU A 165 5.64 -1.47 13.37
N GLN A 166 5.45 -2.58 12.65
CA GLN A 166 5.48 -3.93 13.23
C GLN A 166 6.72 -4.13 14.12
N GLY A 167 6.52 -4.71 15.30
CA GLY A 167 7.58 -4.92 16.30
C GLY A 167 7.82 -3.74 17.25
N TYR A 168 7.15 -2.60 17.03
CA TYR A 168 7.19 -1.44 17.91
C TYR A 168 5.83 -1.17 18.55
N VAL A 169 5.86 -0.59 19.75
CA VAL A 169 4.70 -0.13 20.50
C VAL A 169 4.96 1.27 21.03
N TRP A 170 3.90 2.04 21.30
CA TRP A 170 4.06 3.32 21.99
C TRP A 170 4.70 3.11 23.36
N ARG A 171 5.72 3.91 23.68
CA ARG A 171 6.43 3.87 24.96
C ARG A 171 5.48 4.10 26.13
N GLN A 172 4.51 5.01 25.97
CA GLN A 172 3.46 5.30 26.96
C GLN A 172 4.01 5.55 28.38
N ALA A 173 5.15 6.24 28.49
CA ALA A 173 5.62 6.72 29.79
C ALA A 173 4.68 7.79 30.38
N ARG A 174 3.77 8.34 29.57
CA ARG A 174 2.55 9.05 29.96
C ARG A 174 1.48 8.83 28.87
N PRO A 175 0.20 9.19 29.09
CA PRO A 175 -0.86 8.97 28.10
C PRO A 175 -0.60 9.58 26.72
N SER A 176 0.11 10.71 26.63
CA SER A 176 0.44 11.37 25.34
C SER A 176 1.80 10.98 24.75
N ASP A 177 2.53 10.06 25.36
CA ASP A 177 3.83 9.60 24.89
C ASP A 177 3.71 8.47 23.86
N HIS A 178 3.64 8.87 22.58
CA HIS A 178 3.48 7.98 21.43
C HIS A 178 4.79 7.68 20.69
N VAL A 179 5.95 7.81 21.35
CA VAL A 179 7.23 7.40 20.76
C VAL A 179 7.25 5.88 20.57
N CYS A 180 7.45 5.40 19.35
CA CYS A 180 7.51 3.98 19.04
C CYS A 180 8.84 3.36 19.47
N VAL A 181 8.75 2.36 20.36
CA VAL A 181 9.88 1.66 20.98
C VAL A 181 9.65 0.16 20.99
N ALA A 182 10.70 -0.63 21.23
CA ALA A 182 10.54 -2.06 21.46
C ALA A 182 9.70 -2.32 22.71
N SER A 183 8.95 -3.44 22.74
CA SER A 183 8.06 -3.78 23.85
C SER A 183 8.75 -3.78 25.23
N ALA A 184 10.01 -4.23 25.30
CA ALA A 184 10.81 -4.19 26.53
C ALA A 184 11.03 -2.75 27.04
N THR A 185 11.15 -1.76 26.16
CA THR A 185 11.28 -0.35 26.56
C THR A 185 9.98 0.19 27.15
N ARG A 186 8.82 -0.19 26.63
CA ARG A 186 7.51 0.19 27.22
C ARG A 186 7.37 -0.35 28.64
N VAL A 187 7.79 -1.59 28.87
CA VAL A 187 7.84 -2.21 30.21
C VAL A 187 8.79 -1.41 31.12
N GLN A 188 10.02 -1.16 30.67
CA GLN A 188 11.00 -0.36 31.43
C GLN A 188 10.44 1.03 31.80
N ALA A 189 9.79 1.72 30.86
CA ALA A 189 9.24 3.05 31.10
C ALA A 189 8.13 3.06 32.16
N ARG A 190 7.28 2.03 32.19
CA ARG A 190 6.28 1.83 33.25
C ARG A 190 6.95 1.56 34.60
N ASP A 191 7.96 0.69 34.61
CA ASP A 191 8.66 0.34 35.85
C ASP A 191 9.44 1.55 36.39
N ASP A 192 10.00 2.39 35.52
CA ASP A 192 10.62 3.67 35.88
C ASP A 192 9.62 4.63 36.53
N ASN A 193 8.40 4.72 36.01
CA ASN A 193 7.34 5.53 36.62
C ASN A 193 6.92 4.99 38.00
N ALA A 194 6.85 3.66 38.16
CA ALA A 194 6.49 3.03 39.43
C ALA A 194 7.51 3.31 40.53
N HIS A 195 8.80 3.35 40.20
CA HIS A 195 9.89 3.63 41.14
C HIS A 195 10.27 5.12 41.21
N ALA A 196 9.50 6.02 40.56
CA ALA A 196 9.87 7.42 40.43
C ALA A 196 10.05 8.11 41.79
N ALA A 197 9.18 7.82 42.77
CA ALA A 197 9.26 8.39 44.11
C ALA A 197 10.48 7.87 44.89
N GLU A 198 10.77 6.57 44.80
CA GLU A 198 11.88 5.93 45.52
C GLU A 198 13.26 6.42 45.07
N ARG A 199 13.37 6.87 43.81
CA ARG A 199 14.63 7.34 43.20
C ARG A 199 14.85 8.84 43.36
N ARG A 200 13.88 9.57 43.91
CA ARG A 200 14.01 11.00 44.26
C ARG A 200 14.58 11.17 45.66
N GLN A 201 15.38 12.21 45.83
CA GLN A 201 15.93 12.61 47.13
C GLN A 201 14.89 13.37 47.97
N GLY A 202 13.88 13.97 47.34
CA GLY A 202 12.82 14.75 48.00
C GLY A 202 13.22 16.20 48.33
N SER A 203 14.52 16.49 48.39
CA SER A 203 15.09 17.83 48.48
C SER A 203 16.47 17.88 47.81
N GLY A 204 16.93 19.06 47.39
CA GLY A 204 18.24 19.24 46.78
C GLY A 204 18.32 20.43 45.83
N PRO A 205 19.43 20.57 45.08
CA PRO A 205 19.68 21.71 44.18
C PRO A 205 18.62 21.93 43.10
N TYR A 206 17.87 20.88 42.74
CA TYR A 206 16.80 20.91 41.74
C TYR A 206 15.42 20.71 42.37
N GLY A 207 15.27 21.03 43.66
CA GLY A 207 14.00 20.91 44.39
C GLY A 207 13.57 19.45 44.61
N PRO A 208 12.24 19.18 44.70
CA PRO A 208 11.72 17.85 45.06
C PRO A 208 11.98 16.77 44.00
N ASP A 209 12.28 17.16 42.76
CA ASP A 209 12.61 16.25 41.66
C ASP A 209 14.11 15.89 41.62
N THR A 210 14.93 16.38 42.55
CA THR A 210 16.35 16.03 42.64
C THR A 210 16.50 14.50 42.75
N CYS A 211 17.26 13.89 41.83
CA CYS A 211 17.53 12.46 41.85
C CYS A 211 18.56 12.08 42.91
N LYS A 212 18.39 10.90 43.53
CA LYS A 212 19.43 10.28 44.36
C LYS A 212 20.71 10.04 43.56
N GLN A 213 21.86 10.00 44.22
CA GLN A 213 23.15 9.72 43.59
C GLN A 213 23.09 8.42 42.76
N GLY A 214 23.63 8.45 41.54
CA GLY A 214 23.58 7.33 40.59
C GLY A 214 22.37 7.35 39.65
N TYR A 215 21.40 8.24 39.87
CA TYR A 215 20.25 8.45 38.99
C TYR A 215 20.28 9.82 38.32
N VAL A 216 19.63 9.91 37.17
CA VAL A 216 19.48 11.13 36.36
C VAL A 216 18.03 11.21 35.84
N TRP A 217 17.57 12.40 35.45
CA TRP A 217 16.26 12.52 34.79
C TRP A 217 16.24 11.76 33.46
N ARG A 218 15.14 11.07 33.20
CA ARG A 218 14.92 10.26 31.98
C ARG A 218 14.82 11.12 30.73
N GLU A 219 14.25 12.32 30.85
CA GLU A 219 14.15 13.31 29.75
C GLU A 219 13.45 12.75 28.49
N ALA A 220 12.40 11.95 28.70
CA ALA A 220 11.60 11.43 27.59
C ALA A 220 10.86 12.53 26.81
N TRP A 221 10.56 13.65 27.45
CA TRP A 221 10.04 14.91 26.87
C TRP A 221 10.46 16.08 27.78
N PRO A 222 10.28 17.35 27.34
CA PRO A 222 10.52 18.50 28.20
C PRO A 222 9.70 18.45 29.50
N GLY A 223 10.39 18.40 30.65
CA GLY A 223 9.76 18.27 31.97
C GLY A 223 9.58 16.83 32.47
N ASP A 224 10.12 15.81 31.79
CA ASP A 224 10.16 14.44 32.33
C ASP A 224 11.30 14.27 33.35
N HIS A 225 10.99 14.51 34.63
CA HIS A 225 11.91 14.36 35.75
C HIS A 225 11.80 13.01 36.47
N VAL A 226 11.43 11.94 35.76
CA VAL A 226 11.49 10.58 36.33
C VAL A 226 12.96 10.18 36.46
N CYS A 227 13.40 9.84 37.68
CA CYS A 227 14.77 9.45 37.96
C CYS A 227 15.03 8.01 37.48
N VAL A 228 16.03 7.83 36.62
CA VAL A 228 16.43 6.56 36.00
C VAL A 228 17.96 6.44 35.95
N THR A 229 18.47 5.28 35.57
CA THR A 229 19.93 5.12 35.38
C THR A 229 20.43 5.93 34.19
N PRO A 230 21.74 6.30 34.15
CA PRO A 230 22.32 6.94 32.98
C PRO A 230 22.12 6.15 31.68
N ALA A 231 22.18 4.81 31.74
CA ALA A 231 21.93 3.95 30.59
C ALA A 231 20.49 4.08 30.07
N THR A 232 19.50 4.14 30.95
CA THR A 232 18.09 4.35 30.58
C THR A 232 17.86 5.72 29.95
N ARG A 233 18.52 6.77 30.44
CA ARG A 233 18.48 8.11 29.83
C ARG A 233 19.05 8.09 28.41
N SER A 234 20.23 7.49 28.21
CA SER A 234 20.83 7.35 26.87
C SER A 234 19.94 6.56 25.90
N LYS A 235 19.29 5.49 26.38
CA LYS A 235 18.32 4.72 25.60
C LYS A 235 17.10 5.55 25.22
N THR A 236 16.54 6.30 26.18
CA THR A 236 15.39 7.20 25.96
C THR A 236 15.70 8.25 24.90
N ALA A 237 16.89 8.87 24.97
CA ALA A 237 17.35 9.83 23.96
C ALA A 237 17.47 9.17 22.56
N SER A 238 18.02 7.97 22.48
CA SER A 238 18.11 7.21 21.23
C SER A 238 16.73 6.87 20.66
N ASP A 239 15.79 6.49 21.52
CA ASP A 239 14.42 6.18 21.12
C ASP A 239 13.69 7.42 20.59
N ASN A 240 13.86 8.57 21.22
CA ASN A 240 13.34 9.85 20.74
C ASN A 240 13.94 10.22 19.37
N ALA A 241 15.25 10.04 19.19
CA ALA A 241 15.92 10.32 17.92
C ALA A 241 15.46 9.41 16.76
N LEU A 242 14.99 8.21 17.06
CA LEU A 242 14.50 7.23 16.07
C LEU A 242 12.98 7.26 15.86
N ALA A 243 12.24 8.08 16.60
CA ALA A 243 10.77 8.08 16.60
C ALA A 243 10.16 8.17 15.19
N ALA A 244 10.63 9.12 14.37
CA ALA A 244 10.13 9.33 13.01
C ALA A 244 10.42 8.16 12.05
N LYS A 245 11.41 7.31 12.36
CA LYS A 245 11.78 6.13 11.56
C LYS A 245 10.97 4.88 11.92
N ARG A 246 10.22 4.93 13.03
CA ARG A 246 9.50 3.77 13.61
C ARG A 246 7.98 3.90 13.53
N VAL A 247 7.50 4.85 12.73
CA VAL A 247 6.08 5.14 12.48
C VAL A 247 5.73 4.99 11.00
N ASN A 248 4.43 5.08 10.71
CA ASN A 248 3.83 5.10 9.38
C ASN A 248 3.98 3.78 8.59
N PRO A 249 3.24 2.73 8.98
CA PRO A 249 3.19 1.45 8.25
C PRO A 249 2.67 1.57 6.82
N ALA A 250 1.93 2.63 6.46
CA ALA A 250 1.45 2.81 5.09
C ALA A 250 2.60 2.87 4.06
N ARG A 251 3.82 3.21 4.50
CA ARG A 251 5.04 3.16 3.66
C ARG A 251 5.46 1.76 3.26
N MET A 252 4.93 0.72 3.90
CA MET A 252 5.23 -0.69 3.63
C MET A 252 4.15 -1.39 2.77
N VAL A 253 3.06 -0.69 2.42
CA VAL A 253 1.95 -1.27 1.65
C VAL A 253 2.09 -0.99 0.16
N TYR A 254 2.59 -1.99 -0.57
CA TYR A 254 2.75 -1.95 -2.02
C TYR A 254 1.75 -2.84 -2.78
N GLY A 255 0.84 -3.50 -2.05
CA GLY A 255 -0.22 -4.37 -2.59
C GLY A 255 0.26 -5.78 -2.95
N PRO A 256 -0.51 -6.54 -3.74
CA PRO A 256 -0.21 -7.94 -4.06
C PRO A 256 1.12 -8.12 -4.81
N ASN A 257 1.59 -7.09 -5.51
CA ASN A 257 2.87 -7.11 -6.22
C ASN A 257 4.08 -6.75 -5.33
N THR A 258 3.94 -6.74 -4.02
CA THR A 258 5.06 -6.41 -3.12
C THR A 258 6.22 -7.37 -3.34
N CYS A 259 7.40 -6.85 -3.66
CA CYS A 259 8.60 -7.67 -3.86
C CYS A 259 9.18 -8.15 -2.53
N LYS A 260 9.76 -9.35 -2.54
CA LYS A 260 10.60 -9.85 -1.44
C LYS A 260 11.75 -8.87 -1.15
N GLN A 261 12.23 -8.88 0.08
CA GLN A 261 13.44 -8.14 0.46
C GLN A 261 14.60 -8.43 -0.51
N GLY A 262 15.27 -7.37 -0.97
CA GLY A 262 16.36 -7.46 -1.96
C GLY A 262 15.91 -7.34 -3.42
N TYR A 263 14.60 -7.36 -3.68
CA TYR A 263 14.02 -7.12 -5.00
C TYR A 263 13.21 -5.82 -5.03
N VAL A 264 13.09 -5.26 -6.23
CA VAL A 264 12.31 -4.06 -6.56
C VAL A 264 11.58 -4.29 -7.87
N TRP A 265 10.51 -3.55 -8.13
CA TRP A 265 9.86 -3.62 -9.44
C TRP A 265 10.81 -3.20 -10.55
N ARG A 266 10.80 -3.94 -11.67
CA ARG A 266 11.63 -3.69 -12.84
C ARG A 266 11.33 -2.36 -13.50
N GLU A 267 10.05 -1.95 -13.52
CA GLU A 267 9.61 -0.65 -14.06
C GLU A 267 10.07 -0.43 -15.51
N ALA A 268 10.05 -1.49 -16.32
CA ALA A 268 10.25 -1.36 -17.76
C ALA A 268 9.13 -0.53 -18.41
N ASP A 269 7.94 -0.48 -17.82
CA ASP A 269 6.94 0.57 -18.01
C ASP A 269 6.19 0.88 -16.68
N ARG A 270 5.03 1.56 -16.77
CA ARG A 270 4.21 1.92 -15.60
C ARG A 270 3.39 0.75 -15.03
N ALA A 271 3.20 -0.32 -15.79
CA ALA A 271 2.45 -1.53 -15.43
C ALA A 271 3.37 -2.74 -15.18
N ASP A 272 4.68 -2.59 -15.32
CA ASP A 272 5.64 -3.67 -15.11
C ASP A 272 5.99 -3.82 -13.62
N TYR A 273 5.27 -4.74 -12.98
CA TYR A 273 5.44 -5.11 -11.58
C TYR A 273 6.43 -6.26 -11.34
N VAL A 274 7.12 -6.77 -12.37
CA VAL A 274 8.05 -7.89 -12.21
C VAL A 274 9.16 -7.54 -11.23
N CYS A 275 9.33 -8.35 -10.18
CA CYS A 275 10.35 -8.15 -9.16
C CYS A 275 11.73 -8.60 -9.66
N VAL A 276 12.70 -7.68 -9.63
CA VAL A 276 14.09 -7.89 -10.10
C VAL A 276 15.07 -7.24 -9.13
N THR A 277 16.37 -7.46 -9.32
CA THR A 277 17.38 -6.79 -8.50
C THR A 277 17.44 -5.29 -8.82
N SER A 278 17.96 -4.49 -7.90
CA SER A 278 18.17 -3.05 -8.13
C SER A 278 19.03 -2.76 -9.37
N ALA A 279 20.00 -3.63 -9.68
CA ALA A 279 20.84 -3.52 -10.88
C ALA A 279 20.01 -3.73 -12.16
N THR A 280 19.13 -4.74 -12.18
CA THR A 280 18.25 -4.97 -13.34
C THR A 280 17.24 -3.83 -13.53
N ARG A 281 16.67 -3.26 -12.45
CA ARG A 281 15.82 -2.07 -12.56
C ARG A 281 16.57 -0.88 -13.15
N ALA A 282 17.81 -0.65 -12.71
CA ALA A 282 18.66 0.41 -13.27
C ALA A 282 18.94 0.17 -14.77
N GLN A 283 19.19 -1.08 -15.17
CA GLN A 283 19.35 -1.47 -16.57
C GLN A 283 18.08 -1.21 -17.39
N ALA A 284 16.90 -1.59 -16.89
CA ALA A 284 15.63 -1.35 -17.59
C ALA A 284 15.37 0.14 -17.82
N LYS A 285 15.67 0.98 -16.83
CA LYS A 285 15.61 2.44 -16.95
C LYS A 285 16.60 2.97 -18.00
N TYR A 286 17.84 2.47 -17.99
CA TYR A 286 18.85 2.83 -18.99
C TYR A 286 18.41 2.43 -20.41
N ASP A 287 17.85 1.23 -20.58
CA ASP A 287 17.34 0.75 -21.87
C ASP A 287 16.17 1.59 -22.39
N ASN A 288 15.24 1.98 -21.52
CA ASN A 288 14.15 2.89 -21.89
C ASN A 288 14.67 4.26 -22.36
N ALA A 289 15.71 4.79 -21.70
CA ALA A 289 16.30 6.08 -22.08
C ALA A 289 17.01 6.04 -23.45
N HIS A 290 17.56 4.88 -23.84
CA HIS A 290 18.27 4.70 -25.11
C HIS A 290 17.41 4.02 -26.19
N ALA A 291 16.11 3.85 -25.95
CA ALA A 291 15.21 3.11 -26.84
C ALA A 291 15.19 3.71 -28.25
N ALA A 292 15.12 5.03 -28.36
CA ALA A 292 15.11 5.73 -29.65
C ALA A 292 16.46 5.61 -30.39
N GLU A 293 17.58 5.72 -29.68
CA GLU A 293 18.93 5.66 -30.26
C GLU A 293 19.26 4.28 -30.84
N ARG A 294 18.64 3.22 -30.31
CA ARG A 294 18.88 1.84 -30.74
C ARG A 294 17.91 1.37 -31.83
N ARG A 295 16.92 2.18 -32.19
CA ARG A 295 16.03 1.94 -33.34
C ARG A 295 16.67 2.44 -34.63
N GLN A 296 16.42 1.73 -35.72
CA GLN A 296 16.86 2.11 -37.06
C GLN A 296 15.98 3.22 -37.66
N GLY A 297 14.75 3.40 -37.16
CA GLY A 297 13.78 4.36 -37.69
C GLY A 297 12.96 3.82 -38.88
N GLY A 298 13.07 2.51 -39.16
CA GLY A 298 12.40 1.79 -40.25
C GLY A 298 13.13 0.48 -40.56
N GLY A 299 12.48 -0.43 -41.29
CA GLY A 299 13.07 -1.71 -41.68
C GLY A 299 12.07 -2.85 -41.80
N PRO A 300 12.54 -4.11 -41.84
CA PRO A 300 11.70 -5.29 -42.07
C PRO A 300 10.56 -5.48 -41.06
N TYR A 301 10.68 -4.90 -39.86
CA TYR A 301 9.69 -4.98 -38.78
C TYR A 301 9.04 -3.63 -38.47
N GLY A 302 9.05 -2.71 -39.45
CA GLY A 302 8.45 -1.37 -39.30
C GLY A 302 9.32 -0.39 -38.49
N PRO A 303 8.71 0.65 -37.90
CA PRO A 303 9.44 1.77 -37.28
C PRO A 303 10.24 1.37 -36.03
N ASP A 304 9.85 0.28 -35.38
CA ASP A 304 10.53 -0.24 -34.18
C ASP A 304 11.70 -1.19 -34.49
N THR A 305 12.05 -1.38 -35.76
CA THR A 305 13.19 -2.21 -36.17
C THR A 305 14.47 -1.78 -35.42
N CYS A 306 15.12 -2.74 -34.75
CA CYS A 306 16.37 -2.48 -34.03
C CYS A 306 17.58 -2.39 -34.95
N LYS A 307 18.56 -1.55 -34.59
CA LYS A 307 19.88 -1.54 -35.23
C LYS A 307 20.58 -2.90 -35.07
N GLN A 308 21.50 -3.22 -35.98
CA GLN A 308 22.30 -4.45 -35.92
C GLN A 308 22.97 -4.61 -34.54
N GLY A 309 22.90 -5.82 -33.97
CA GLY A 309 23.40 -6.13 -32.63
C GLY A 309 22.39 -5.94 -31.49
N TYR A 310 21.21 -5.39 -31.79
CA TYR A 310 20.11 -5.23 -30.83
C TYR A 310 18.88 -6.07 -31.23
N VAL A 311 18.07 -6.41 -30.24
CA VAL A 311 16.81 -7.14 -30.37
C VAL A 311 15.74 -6.49 -29.48
N TRP A 312 14.46 -6.71 -29.75
CA TRP A 312 13.40 -6.28 -28.85
C TRP A 312 13.54 -6.96 -27.48
N ARG A 313 13.32 -6.19 -26.41
CA ARG A 313 13.41 -6.65 -25.02
C ARG A 313 12.33 -7.67 -24.67
N GLU A 314 11.12 -7.49 -25.21
CA GLU A 314 9.99 -8.41 -25.06
C GLU A 314 9.63 -8.70 -23.59
N ALA A 315 9.63 -7.68 -22.74
CA ALA A 315 9.16 -7.82 -21.37
C ALA A 315 7.65 -8.17 -21.29
N TRP A 316 6.86 -7.78 -22.28
CA TRP A 316 5.46 -8.14 -22.51
C TRP A 316 5.12 -8.00 -24.01
N PRO A 317 3.95 -8.48 -24.47
CA PRO A 317 3.52 -8.27 -25.86
C PRO A 317 3.48 -6.77 -26.22
N GLY A 318 4.27 -6.37 -27.22
CA GLY A 318 4.40 -4.97 -27.65
C GLY A 318 5.57 -4.19 -27.02
N ASP A 319 6.39 -4.81 -26.18
CA ASP A 319 7.63 -4.18 -25.68
C ASP A 319 8.77 -4.24 -26.73
N HIS A 320 8.82 -3.21 -27.58
CA HIS A 320 9.82 -3.08 -28.63
C HIS A 320 11.00 -2.15 -28.25
N VAL A 321 11.39 -2.11 -26.96
CA VAL A 321 12.62 -1.44 -26.56
C VAL A 321 13.82 -2.27 -27.04
N CYS A 322 14.71 -1.67 -27.83
CA CYS A 322 15.88 -2.36 -28.37
C CYS A 322 16.98 -2.50 -27.30
N VAL A 323 17.39 -3.74 -27.05
CA VAL A 323 18.39 -4.13 -26.03
C VAL A 323 19.36 -5.18 -26.60
N THR A 324 20.43 -5.49 -25.88
CA THR A 324 21.33 -6.57 -26.29
C THR A 324 20.65 -7.94 -26.12
N PRO A 325 21.07 -8.98 -26.89
CA PRO A 325 20.53 -10.33 -26.72
C PRO A 325 20.61 -10.85 -25.28
N THR A 326 21.69 -10.55 -24.55
CA THR A 326 21.86 -10.90 -23.14
C THR A 326 20.78 -10.29 -22.25
N VAL A 327 20.40 -9.02 -22.49
CA VAL A 327 19.34 -8.34 -21.73
C VAL A 327 17.97 -8.94 -22.04
N ARG A 328 17.68 -9.32 -23.29
CA ARG A 328 16.45 -10.02 -23.66
C ARG A 328 16.34 -11.36 -22.92
N THR A 329 17.40 -12.17 -22.93
CA THR A 329 17.42 -13.46 -22.20
C THR A 329 17.16 -13.27 -20.70
N ARG A 330 17.77 -12.25 -20.08
CA ARG A 330 17.52 -11.93 -18.66
C ARG A 330 16.09 -11.45 -18.40
N THR A 331 15.53 -10.64 -19.30
CA THR A 331 14.12 -10.18 -19.22
C THR A 331 13.16 -11.36 -19.22
N ILE A 332 13.35 -12.33 -20.12
CA ILE A 332 12.54 -13.55 -20.19
C ILE A 332 12.67 -14.36 -18.90
N TYR A 333 13.90 -14.56 -18.42
CA TYR A 333 14.14 -15.24 -17.14
C TYR A 333 13.39 -14.53 -16.01
N ASP A 334 13.51 -13.22 -15.88
CA ASP A 334 12.84 -12.45 -14.83
C ASP A 334 11.31 -12.58 -14.89
N ASN A 335 10.72 -12.66 -16.08
CA ASN A 335 9.28 -12.92 -16.25
C ASN A 335 8.86 -14.30 -15.69
N THR A 336 9.71 -15.32 -15.79
CA THR A 336 9.43 -16.65 -15.17
C THR A 336 9.43 -16.61 -13.64
N GLN A 337 10.03 -15.57 -13.05
CA GLN A 337 10.21 -15.43 -11.61
C GLN A 337 9.13 -14.58 -10.96
N VAL A 338 8.11 -14.14 -11.73
CA VAL A 338 7.11 -13.16 -11.28
C VAL A 338 6.44 -13.56 -9.97
N ILE A 339 6.09 -14.84 -9.79
CA ILE A 339 5.49 -15.34 -8.54
C ILE A 339 6.55 -15.59 -7.46
N GLN A 340 7.71 -16.13 -7.82
CA GLN A 340 8.74 -16.57 -6.87
C GLN A 340 9.38 -15.41 -6.09
N ARG A 341 9.33 -14.19 -6.63
CA ARG A 341 9.94 -12.98 -6.05
C ARG A 341 8.95 -12.05 -5.38
N LEU A 342 7.67 -12.43 -5.28
CA LEU A 342 6.66 -11.72 -4.48
C LEU A 342 6.77 -12.11 -3.01
N GLU A 343 6.58 -11.13 -2.13
CA GLU A 343 6.56 -11.33 -0.69
C GLU A 343 5.42 -12.29 -0.28
N ARG A 344 4.23 -12.12 -0.89
CA ARG A 344 3.09 -13.03 -0.74
C ARG A 344 2.44 -13.30 -2.11
N PRO A 345 2.69 -14.45 -2.74
CA PRO A 345 2.15 -14.80 -4.06
C PRO A 345 0.62 -15.01 -4.09
#